data_AF-A0A3E0P182-F1
#
_entry.id   AF-A0A3E0P182-F1
#
_cell.length_a   1.000
_cell.length_b   1.000
_cell.length_c   1.000
_cell.angle_alpha   90.00
_cell.angle_beta   90.00
_cell.angle_gamma   90.00
#
_symmetry.space_group_name_H-M   'P 1'
#
loop_
_entity.id
_entity.type
_entity.pdbx_description
1 polymer ?
#
loop_
_entity_poly.entity_id
_entity_poly.type
_entity_poly.pdbx_seq_one_letter_code
_entity_poly.pdbx_strand_id
1 'polypeptide(L)'
;MATAASAQIESDPVLDGSGTLYRALVGTEAELFRFGTGLGDRLLLALDVSREGETERLVVPGSIDALEATSPRLVHLGANRSVYLLWESRLSLLHSQFNLVAYSPEAGWSHTTELSGRPFARKLQPFVIPYGDEYDSETATPRTFVQVIWRDEEGRIFFVPSAVTAGEMLSTGRARDLSEVFQLPTGGLDTWDLAVRRGEHRGGTWIGRLDRESGRIDLLQSHIVPGPLSRIAEQVTQTILSADPSATLETVRGDARATIVNIGRSFEPALAELLADEVDARLSQLHASFDDGDLQTVAGDARASIVNVGARIERAGFSHGQLGEIPSLLLRVEEPTAGTPTVHDCIVFHQLTSFAPAELDLRAAQLLVSRDGERLAVLSTSDDGRLASYAIYEQSEWSEIRRLPLDIDGGVATRTPRQLLSALIDD
;
A
#
# COMPACT_ATOMS: atom_id res chain seq x y z
N MET A 1 -2.02 -48.28 -7.66
CA MET A 1 -2.69 -47.06 -8.17
C MET A 1 -2.36 -45.95 -7.20
N ALA A 2 -1.46 -45.04 -7.56
CA ALA A 2 -1.16 -43.87 -6.75
C ALA A 2 -2.31 -42.88 -6.93
N THR A 3 -2.98 -42.52 -5.84
CA THR A 3 -3.89 -41.39 -5.78
C THR A 3 -3.08 -40.15 -6.14
N ALA A 4 -3.35 -39.53 -7.29
CA ALA A 4 -2.79 -38.24 -7.63
C ALA A 4 -3.28 -37.24 -6.57
N ALA A 5 -2.35 -36.70 -5.78
CA ALA A 5 -2.63 -35.52 -4.97
C ALA A 5 -3.09 -34.40 -5.91
N SER A 6 -4.11 -33.64 -5.50
CA SER A 6 -4.68 -32.59 -6.33
C SER A 6 -4.01 -31.26 -6.00
N ALA A 7 -3.63 -30.51 -7.03
CA ALA A 7 -3.16 -29.14 -6.90
C ALA A 7 -4.13 -28.32 -6.04
N GLN A 8 -3.59 -27.53 -5.12
CA GLN A 8 -4.37 -26.75 -4.18
C GLN A 8 -4.57 -25.33 -4.68
N ILE A 9 -5.82 -24.86 -4.65
CA ILE A 9 -6.14 -23.45 -4.83
C ILE A 9 -5.87 -22.77 -3.49
N GLU A 10 -4.80 -21.97 -3.43
CA GLU A 10 -4.44 -21.23 -2.20
C GLU A 10 -4.84 -19.74 -2.24
N SER A 11 -5.20 -19.21 -3.41
CA SER A 11 -5.61 -17.81 -3.58
C SER A 11 -7.07 -17.68 -4.01
N ASP A 12 -7.73 -16.60 -3.58
CA ASP A 12 -9.03 -16.24 -4.13
C ASP A 12 -8.93 -16.01 -5.65
N PRO A 13 -9.86 -16.56 -6.44
CA PRO A 13 -9.88 -16.36 -7.88
C PRO A 13 -10.18 -14.89 -8.19
N VAL A 14 -9.58 -14.36 -9.26
CA VAL A 14 -9.80 -12.98 -9.69
C VAL A 14 -10.49 -12.97 -11.04
N LEU A 15 -11.56 -12.19 -11.16
CA LEU A 15 -12.30 -12.00 -12.41
C LEU A 15 -11.97 -10.62 -12.99
N ASP A 16 -11.59 -10.56 -14.26
CA ASP A 16 -11.44 -9.28 -14.95
C ASP A 16 -12.76 -8.78 -15.56
N GLY A 17 -12.74 -7.55 -16.10
CA GLY A 17 -13.91 -6.92 -16.71
C GLY A 17 -14.39 -7.60 -18.02
N SER A 18 -13.59 -8.51 -18.59
CA SER A 18 -13.97 -9.30 -19.78
C SER A 18 -14.65 -10.62 -19.42
N GLY A 19 -14.69 -10.97 -18.13
CA GLY A 19 -15.15 -12.28 -17.67
C GLY A 19 -14.06 -13.36 -17.70
N THR A 20 -12.80 -13.00 -17.92
CA THR A 20 -11.67 -13.93 -17.76
C THR A 20 -11.45 -14.19 -16.27
N LEU A 21 -11.38 -15.47 -15.90
CA LEU A 21 -11.09 -15.89 -14.53
C LEU A 21 -9.63 -16.31 -14.39
N TYR A 22 -8.94 -15.77 -13.40
CA TYR A 22 -7.57 -16.08 -13.06
C TYR A 22 -7.51 -16.82 -11.73
N ARG A 23 -6.77 -17.93 -11.66
CA ARG A 23 -6.57 -18.70 -10.43
C ARG A 23 -5.12 -19.12 -10.28
N ALA A 24 -4.52 -18.85 -9.12
CA ALA A 24 -3.20 -19.36 -8.81
C ALA A 24 -3.32 -20.71 -8.12
N LEU A 25 -2.46 -21.64 -8.53
CA LEU A 25 -2.40 -23.00 -8.04
C LEU A 25 -1.01 -23.31 -7.52
N VAL A 26 -0.94 -23.98 -6.39
CA VAL A 26 0.29 -24.55 -5.83
C VAL A 26 0.22 -26.06 -5.97
N GLY A 27 1.32 -26.68 -6.40
CA GLY A 27 1.42 -28.13 -6.49
C GLY A 27 2.78 -28.55 -7.02
N THR A 28 3.02 -29.86 -7.04
CA THR A 28 4.19 -30.41 -7.74
C THR A 28 4.00 -30.29 -9.25
N GLU A 29 5.10 -30.45 -9.99
CA GLU A 29 5.05 -30.45 -11.44
C GLU A 29 4.04 -31.46 -12.01
N ALA A 30 4.06 -32.69 -11.48
CA ALA A 30 3.19 -33.76 -11.94
C ALA A 30 1.69 -33.50 -11.64
N GLU A 31 1.40 -32.70 -10.61
CA GLU A 31 0.04 -32.32 -10.23
C GLU A 31 -0.48 -31.17 -11.10
N LEU A 32 0.40 -30.22 -11.43
CA LEU A 32 0.04 -29.04 -12.19
C LEU A 32 0.08 -29.28 -13.71
N PHE A 33 1.03 -30.07 -14.20
CA PHE A 33 1.29 -30.27 -15.63
C PHE A 33 1.35 -31.75 -15.98
N ARG A 34 0.62 -32.15 -17.03
CA ARG A 34 0.53 -33.57 -17.45
C ARG A 34 1.84 -34.14 -18.01
N PHE A 35 2.75 -33.28 -18.45
CA PHE A 35 4.05 -33.66 -19.01
C PHE A 35 5.14 -33.04 -18.14
N GLY A 36 5.80 -33.86 -17.32
CA GLY A 36 6.87 -33.37 -16.45
C GLY A 36 8.08 -32.94 -17.27
N THR A 37 8.61 -31.75 -16.96
CA THR A 37 9.88 -31.22 -17.48
C THR A 37 11.09 -31.71 -16.68
N GLY A 38 10.88 -32.39 -15.56
CA GLY A 38 11.93 -33.04 -14.76
C GLY A 38 12.26 -32.31 -13.45
N LEU A 39 11.34 -31.51 -12.93
CA LEU A 39 11.53 -30.68 -11.74
C LEU A 39 11.28 -31.43 -10.42
N GLY A 40 10.85 -32.70 -10.49
CA GLY A 40 10.67 -33.58 -9.35
C GLY A 40 9.51 -33.17 -8.43
N ASP A 41 9.69 -33.36 -7.12
CA ASP A 41 8.66 -33.15 -6.10
C ASP A 41 8.61 -31.71 -5.55
N ARG A 42 9.22 -30.74 -6.25
CA ARG A 42 9.22 -29.33 -5.82
C ARG A 42 7.84 -28.70 -5.99
N LEU A 43 7.42 -27.90 -5.01
CA LEU A 43 6.21 -27.10 -5.10
C LEU A 43 6.46 -25.87 -5.97
N LEU A 44 5.68 -25.74 -7.04
CA LEU A 44 5.73 -24.64 -7.99
C LEU A 44 4.34 -24.02 -8.17
N LEU A 45 4.32 -22.89 -8.86
CA LEU A 45 3.10 -22.12 -9.09
C LEU A 45 2.67 -22.19 -10.54
N ALA A 46 1.36 -22.30 -10.73
CA ALA A 46 0.72 -22.12 -12.02
C ALA A 46 -0.41 -21.08 -11.94
N LEU A 47 -0.64 -20.39 -13.05
CA LEU A 47 -1.78 -19.50 -13.27
C LEU A 47 -2.73 -20.17 -14.26
N ASP A 48 -3.93 -20.52 -13.80
CA ASP A 48 -5.04 -20.89 -14.66
C ASP A 48 -5.72 -19.61 -15.17
N VAL A 49 -5.87 -19.51 -16.49
CA VAL A 49 -6.56 -18.43 -17.19
C VAL A 49 -7.75 -19.06 -17.92
N SER A 50 -8.96 -18.83 -17.41
CA SER A 50 -10.18 -19.38 -18.00
C SER A 50 -10.95 -18.33 -18.79
N ARG A 51 -11.20 -18.60 -20.07
CA ARG A 51 -11.95 -17.74 -21.00
C ARG A 51 -12.94 -18.58 -21.79
N GLU A 52 -14.20 -18.16 -21.83
CA GLU A 52 -15.24 -18.82 -22.65
C GLU A 52 -15.36 -20.34 -22.44
N GLY A 53 -15.04 -20.83 -21.23
CA GLY A 53 -15.08 -22.25 -20.87
C GLY A 53 -13.80 -23.03 -21.18
N GLU A 54 -12.84 -22.44 -21.90
CA GLU A 54 -11.49 -22.97 -22.05
C GLU A 54 -10.61 -22.51 -20.89
N THR A 55 -9.64 -23.34 -20.49
CA THR A 55 -8.67 -22.99 -19.43
C THR A 55 -7.27 -23.30 -19.91
N GLU A 56 -6.44 -22.26 -19.96
CA GLU A 56 -5.02 -22.35 -20.18
C GLU A 56 -4.30 -22.34 -18.83
N ARG A 57 -3.30 -23.21 -18.66
CA ARG A 57 -2.47 -23.26 -17.46
C ARG A 57 -1.05 -22.83 -17.79
N LEU A 58 -0.59 -21.77 -17.14
CA LEU A 58 0.71 -21.16 -17.36
C LEU A 58 1.61 -21.39 -16.16
N VAL A 59 2.88 -21.73 -16.39
CA VAL A 59 3.89 -21.76 -15.32
C VAL A 59 4.21 -20.32 -14.89
N VAL A 60 4.29 -20.08 -13.59
CA VAL A 60 4.69 -18.77 -13.04
C VAL A 60 6.21 -18.67 -13.03
N PRO A 61 6.81 -17.64 -13.68
CA PRO A 61 8.27 -17.49 -13.74
C PRO A 61 8.88 -17.31 -12.35
N GLY A 62 10.08 -17.87 -12.14
CA GLY A 62 10.80 -17.83 -10.87
C GLY A 62 10.30 -18.83 -9.81
N SER A 63 9.13 -19.45 -9.99
CA SER A 63 8.66 -20.51 -9.07
C SER A 63 9.43 -21.83 -9.22
N ILE A 64 10.05 -22.07 -10.38
CA ILE A 64 10.82 -23.29 -10.69
C ILE A 64 12.17 -23.34 -9.94
N ASP A 65 12.78 -22.17 -9.75
CA ASP A 65 14.13 -22.05 -9.19
C ASP A 65 14.13 -22.11 -7.65
N ALA A 66 12.96 -21.95 -7.03
CA ALA A 66 12.78 -22.03 -5.59
C ALA A 66 12.75 -23.49 -5.09
N LEU A 67 13.07 -23.69 -3.80
CA LEU A 67 12.77 -24.97 -3.14
C LEU A 67 11.27 -25.16 -2.96
N GLU A 68 10.57 -24.06 -2.70
CA GLU A 68 9.13 -24.04 -2.43
C GLU A 68 8.57 -22.67 -2.85
N ALA A 69 7.43 -22.68 -3.52
CA ALA A 69 6.63 -21.48 -3.82
C ALA A 69 5.24 -21.62 -3.18
N THR A 70 4.86 -20.67 -2.31
CA THR A 70 3.65 -20.77 -1.49
C THR A 70 2.93 -19.42 -1.36
N SER A 71 1.73 -19.45 -0.75
CA SER A 71 0.97 -18.26 -0.37
C SER A 71 0.68 -17.30 -1.53
N PRO A 72 0.22 -17.79 -2.71
CA PRO A 72 -0.06 -16.91 -3.83
C PRO A 72 -1.18 -15.92 -3.49
N ARG A 73 -1.03 -14.68 -3.97
CA ARG A 73 -2.06 -13.65 -3.97
C ARG A 73 -2.18 -13.06 -5.35
N LEU A 74 -3.39 -13.13 -5.90
CA LEU A 74 -3.74 -12.52 -7.17
C LEU A 74 -4.48 -11.22 -6.94
N VAL A 75 -4.15 -10.20 -7.72
CA VAL A 75 -4.95 -8.98 -7.83
C VAL A 75 -4.99 -8.51 -9.28
N HIS A 76 -6.17 -8.17 -9.77
CA HIS A 76 -6.36 -7.62 -11.11
C HIS A 76 -6.45 -6.09 -11.06
N LEU A 77 -5.79 -5.44 -12.02
CA LEU A 77 -5.95 -4.02 -12.26
C LEU A 77 -6.58 -3.77 -13.62
N GLY A 78 -7.81 -3.25 -13.60
CA GLY A 78 -8.58 -3.01 -14.82
C GLY A 78 -7.93 -2.01 -15.79
N ALA A 79 -7.21 -1.01 -15.28
CA ALA A 79 -6.64 0.07 -16.09
C ALA A 79 -5.68 -0.43 -17.19
N ASN A 80 -4.89 -1.47 -16.89
CA ASN A 80 -3.93 -2.06 -17.82
C ASN A 80 -4.23 -3.53 -18.14
N ARG A 81 -5.43 -4.02 -17.77
CA ARG A 81 -5.88 -5.42 -17.95
C ARG A 81 -4.85 -6.47 -17.50
N SER A 82 -4.06 -6.12 -16.49
CA SER A 82 -2.99 -6.99 -15.99
C SER A 82 -3.39 -7.61 -14.66
N VAL A 83 -2.92 -8.83 -14.46
CA VAL A 83 -3.05 -9.55 -13.18
C VAL A 83 -1.68 -9.60 -12.53
N TYR A 84 -1.63 -9.12 -11.30
CA TYR A 84 -0.46 -9.18 -10.45
C TYR A 84 -0.53 -10.42 -9.58
N LEU A 85 0.55 -11.20 -9.58
CA LEU A 85 0.71 -12.36 -8.73
C LEU A 85 1.88 -12.10 -7.78
N LEU A 86 1.59 -12.14 -6.49
CA LEU A 86 2.57 -12.14 -5.42
C LEU A 86 2.64 -13.53 -4.79
N TRP A 87 3.84 -14.04 -4.51
CA TRP A 87 4.01 -15.31 -3.79
C TRP A 87 5.30 -15.35 -2.99
N GLU A 88 5.34 -16.16 -1.93
CA GLU A 88 6.57 -16.41 -1.18
C GLU A 88 7.39 -17.47 -1.92
N SER A 89 8.69 -17.21 -2.10
CA SER A 89 9.65 -18.25 -2.50
C SER A 89 10.66 -18.49 -1.41
N ARG A 90 10.87 -19.77 -1.12
CA ARG A 90 11.91 -20.24 -0.21
C ARG A 90 13.09 -20.70 -1.04
N LEU A 91 14.16 -19.90 -1.06
CA LEU A 91 15.39 -20.22 -1.76
C LEU A 91 16.27 -21.18 -0.94
N SER A 92 16.14 -21.13 0.38
CA SER A 92 16.74 -22.08 1.32
C SER A 92 15.83 -22.26 2.54
N LEU A 93 16.24 -23.11 3.48
CA LEU A 93 15.52 -23.26 4.76
C LEU A 93 15.45 -21.95 5.56
N LEU A 94 16.42 -21.05 5.36
CA LEU A 94 16.58 -19.80 6.10
C LEU A 94 16.29 -18.56 5.26
N HIS A 95 16.17 -18.67 3.93
CA HIS A 95 16.04 -17.52 3.05
C HIS A 95 14.69 -17.55 2.36
N SER A 96 13.87 -16.52 2.61
CA SER A 96 12.59 -16.32 1.94
C SER A 96 12.47 -14.90 1.40
N GLN A 97 11.79 -14.79 0.27
CA GLN A 97 11.46 -13.53 -0.36
C GLN A 97 10.05 -13.58 -0.90
N PHE A 98 9.42 -12.41 -1.01
CA PHE A 98 8.24 -12.29 -1.87
C PHE A 98 8.70 -12.02 -3.29
N ASN A 99 8.00 -12.60 -4.24
CA ASN A 99 8.15 -12.30 -5.66
C ASN A 99 6.85 -11.71 -6.17
N LEU A 100 6.96 -10.66 -6.98
CA LEU A 100 5.84 -10.00 -7.63
C LEU A 100 6.06 -10.06 -9.15
N VAL A 101 5.06 -10.54 -9.88
CA VAL A 101 5.07 -10.56 -11.35
C VAL A 101 3.73 -10.10 -11.88
N ALA A 102 3.72 -9.50 -13.07
CA ALA A 102 2.49 -9.21 -13.79
C ALA A 102 2.31 -10.20 -14.95
N TYR A 103 1.06 -10.56 -15.20
CA TYR A 103 0.63 -11.26 -16.40
C TYR A 103 -0.35 -10.38 -17.16
N SER A 104 -0.10 -10.21 -18.46
CA SER A 104 -1.08 -9.64 -19.37
C SER A 104 -1.35 -10.61 -20.53
N PRO A 105 -2.56 -10.63 -21.10
CA PRO A 105 -2.86 -11.50 -22.24
C PRO A 105 -2.06 -11.15 -23.49
N GLU A 106 -1.66 -9.88 -23.63
CA GLU A 106 -1.02 -9.35 -24.84
C GLU A 106 0.51 -9.45 -24.79
N ALA A 107 1.13 -9.16 -23.63
CA ALA A 107 2.58 -9.18 -23.47
C ALA A 107 3.10 -10.43 -22.74
N GLY A 108 2.22 -11.25 -22.16
CA GLY A 108 2.61 -12.40 -21.34
C GLY A 108 3.10 -12.00 -19.95
N TRP A 109 4.08 -12.75 -19.43
CA TRP A 109 4.70 -12.50 -18.14
C TRP A 109 5.70 -11.35 -18.20
N SER A 110 5.68 -10.47 -17.21
CA SER A 110 6.74 -9.49 -16.99
C SER A 110 7.92 -10.07 -16.22
N HIS A 111 8.94 -9.24 -15.96
CA HIS A 111 10.06 -9.63 -15.12
C HIS A 111 9.62 -9.82 -13.66
N THR A 112 10.05 -10.94 -13.05
CA THR A 112 9.82 -11.20 -11.63
C THR A 112 10.62 -10.21 -10.78
N THR A 113 9.91 -9.52 -9.91
CA THR A 113 10.47 -8.54 -9.01
C THR A 113 10.58 -9.12 -7.61
N GLU A 114 11.77 -9.08 -7.02
CA GLU A 114 12.02 -9.57 -5.68
C GLU A 114 11.73 -8.49 -4.64
N LEU A 115 10.91 -8.83 -3.65
CA LEU A 115 10.54 -7.99 -2.53
C LEU A 115 11.06 -8.63 -1.24
N SER A 116 12.05 -7.98 -0.63
CA SER A 116 12.62 -8.44 0.62
C SER A 116 12.75 -7.30 1.61
N GLY A 117 12.15 -7.50 2.80
CA GLY A 117 12.44 -6.71 3.99
C GLY A 117 13.61 -7.33 4.74
N ARG A 118 13.30 -8.36 5.53
CA ARG A 118 14.30 -9.18 6.20
C ARG A 118 14.50 -10.50 5.47
N PRO A 119 15.67 -10.78 4.87
CA PRO A 119 15.86 -11.99 4.06
C PRO A 119 15.67 -13.31 4.81
N PHE A 120 15.88 -13.29 6.14
CA PHE A 120 15.93 -14.50 6.96
C PHE A 120 14.68 -14.78 7.80
N ALA A 121 13.62 -14.01 7.62
CA ALA A 121 12.34 -14.22 8.31
C ALA A 121 11.32 -14.72 7.29
N ARG A 122 10.40 -15.63 7.65
CA ARG A 122 9.28 -15.99 6.76
C ARG A 122 8.37 -14.81 6.48
N LYS A 123 7.69 -14.85 5.34
CA LYS A 123 6.82 -13.78 4.86
C LYS A 123 5.37 -14.24 4.90
N LEU A 124 4.55 -13.55 5.68
CA LEU A 124 3.19 -13.96 6.04
C LEU A 124 2.17 -12.90 5.64
N GLN A 125 0.95 -13.36 5.32
CA GLN A 125 -0.23 -12.51 5.12
C GLN A 125 0.00 -11.29 4.21
N PRO A 126 0.43 -11.49 2.97
CA PRO A 126 0.62 -10.36 2.09
C PRO A 126 -0.71 -9.75 1.64
N PHE A 127 -0.71 -8.43 1.56
CA PHE A 127 -1.73 -7.60 0.95
C PHE A 127 -1.10 -6.90 -0.25
N VAL A 128 -1.79 -6.94 -1.38
CA VAL A 128 -1.38 -6.29 -2.62
C VAL A 128 -2.47 -5.32 -3.01
N ILE A 129 -2.10 -4.04 -3.17
CA ILE A 129 -3.06 -2.98 -3.45
C ILE A 129 -2.61 -2.20 -4.68
N PRO A 130 -3.27 -2.41 -5.83
CA PRO A 130 -2.95 -1.69 -7.04
C PRO A 130 -3.73 -0.37 -7.13
N TYR A 131 -3.08 0.61 -7.76
CA TYR A 131 -3.59 1.94 -8.05
C TYR A 131 -3.26 2.27 -9.50
N GLY A 132 -4.24 2.76 -10.24
CA GLY A 132 -3.98 3.41 -11.54
C GLY A 132 -3.67 4.88 -11.31
N ASP A 133 -2.66 5.38 -12.00
CA ASP A 133 -2.42 6.80 -12.19
C ASP A 133 -2.88 7.16 -13.61
N GLU A 134 -4.07 7.72 -13.70
CA GLU A 134 -4.58 8.34 -14.91
C GLU A 134 -3.98 9.74 -15.00
N TYR A 135 -2.78 9.81 -15.56
CA TYR A 135 -2.17 11.07 -15.96
C TYR A 135 -2.81 11.52 -17.27
N ASP A 136 -3.64 12.55 -17.20
CA ASP A 136 -4.37 13.13 -18.34
C ASP A 136 -3.42 13.95 -19.20
N SER A 137 -2.62 13.26 -20.00
CA SER A 137 -2.08 13.84 -21.22
C SER A 137 -2.37 12.84 -22.32
N GLU A 138 -2.90 13.32 -23.46
CA GLU A 138 -3.34 12.50 -24.61
C GLU A 138 -2.26 11.53 -25.16
N THR A 139 -1.03 11.58 -24.63
CA THR A 139 0.12 10.78 -25.04
C THR A 139 0.80 10.00 -23.91
N ALA A 140 0.39 10.14 -22.65
CA ALA A 140 1.05 9.43 -21.55
C ALA A 140 0.49 8.01 -21.37
N THR A 141 1.40 7.04 -21.27
CA THR A 141 1.08 5.69 -20.83
C THR A 141 0.59 5.74 -19.39
N PRO A 142 -0.60 5.19 -19.06
CA PRO A 142 -1.09 5.14 -17.69
C PRO A 142 -0.10 4.38 -16.82
N ARG A 143 0.29 4.99 -15.70
CA ARG A 143 1.16 4.33 -14.72
C ARG A 143 0.30 3.58 -13.73
N THR A 144 0.89 2.55 -13.14
CA THR A 144 0.27 1.77 -12.08
C THR A 144 1.19 1.80 -10.88
N PHE A 145 0.64 1.92 -9.68
CA PHE A 145 1.39 1.67 -8.45
C PHE A 145 0.84 0.43 -7.79
N VAL A 146 1.72 -0.41 -7.27
CA VAL A 146 1.38 -1.59 -6.47
C VAL A 146 2.00 -1.40 -5.10
N GLN A 147 1.16 -1.32 -4.08
CA GLN A 147 1.59 -1.29 -2.68
C GLN A 147 1.50 -2.71 -2.13
N VAL A 148 2.62 -3.20 -1.59
CA VAL A 148 2.69 -4.52 -0.96
C VAL A 148 2.91 -4.33 0.53
N ILE A 149 2.02 -4.87 1.34
CA ILE A 149 2.12 -4.87 2.80
C ILE A 149 2.15 -6.32 3.26
N TRP A 150 3.00 -6.65 4.22
CA TRP A 150 3.02 -7.99 4.78
C TRP A 150 3.51 -8.00 6.22
N ARG A 151 3.34 -9.15 6.86
CA ARG A 151 3.86 -9.44 8.20
C ARG A 151 5.01 -10.45 8.09
N ASP A 152 6.08 -10.33 8.87
CA ASP A 152 7.04 -11.43 9.01
C ASP A 152 6.68 -12.37 10.18
N GLU A 153 7.37 -13.50 10.32
CA GLU A 153 7.10 -14.44 11.42
C GLU A 153 7.39 -13.91 12.82
N GLU A 154 8.08 -12.78 12.95
CA GLU A 154 8.29 -12.09 14.22
C GLU A 154 7.20 -11.06 14.53
N GLY A 155 6.27 -10.85 13.60
CA GLY A 155 5.20 -9.85 13.74
C GLY A 155 5.62 -8.44 13.29
N ARG A 156 6.68 -8.28 12.51
CA ARG A 156 6.99 -6.98 11.92
C ARG A 156 6.13 -6.72 10.69
N ILE A 157 5.66 -5.49 10.54
CA ILE A 157 4.87 -5.07 9.37
C ILE A 157 5.80 -4.39 8.39
N PHE A 158 5.82 -4.86 7.16
CA PHE A 158 6.58 -4.25 6.09
C PHE A 158 5.68 -3.64 5.03
N PHE A 159 6.16 -2.56 4.42
CA PHE A 159 5.52 -1.84 3.34
C PHE A 159 6.50 -1.59 2.20
N VAL A 160 6.12 -1.94 0.97
CA VAL A 160 6.85 -1.59 -0.25
C VAL A 160 5.92 -0.89 -1.24
N PRO A 161 6.23 0.35 -1.63
CA PRO A 161 5.64 0.97 -2.81
C PRO A 161 6.40 0.49 -4.06
N SER A 162 5.68 0.09 -5.09
CA SER A 162 6.26 -0.32 -6.37
C SER A 162 5.55 0.40 -7.51
N ALA A 163 6.31 0.93 -8.46
CA ALA A 163 5.78 1.55 -9.66
C ALA A 163 5.86 0.56 -10.83
N VAL A 164 4.75 0.37 -11.53
CA VAL A 164 4.59 -0.52 -12.67
C VAL A 164 4.08 0.29 -13.86
N THR A 165 4.56 0.02 -15.06
CA THR A 165 3.99 0.58 -16.29
C THR A 165 3.92 -0.51 -17.35
N ALA A 166 2.76 -0.65 -17.99
CA ALA A 166 2.51 -1.71 -18.98
C ALA A 166 2.88 -3.14 -18.51
N GLY A 167 2.71 -3.42 -17.21
CA GLY A 167 3.06 -4.71 -16.61
C GLY A 167 4.54 -4.86 -16.23
N GLU A 168 5.41 -3.94 -16.67
CA GLU A 168 6.82 -3.92 -16.28
C GLU A 168 7.01 -3.13 -14.99
N MET A 169 7.77 -3.70 -14.05
CA MET A 169 8.18 -3.01 -12.84
C MET A 169 9.20 -1.93 -13.19
N LEU A 170 8.83 -0.66 -13.04
CA LEU A 170 9.74 0.46 -13.29
C LEU A 170 10.73 0.60 -12.14
N SER A 171 10.27 0.42 -10.90
CA SER A 171 11.09 0.56 -9.71
C SER A 171 10.42 -0.03 -8.48
N THR A 172 11.21 -0.71 -7.64
CA THR A 172 10.79 -1.12 -6.30
C THR A 172 11.40 -0.24 -5.24
N GLY A 173 10.55 0.28 -4.34
CA GLY A 173 11.03 0.89 -3.11
C GLY A 173 11.71 -0.13 -2.21
N ARG A 174 12.59 0.35 -1.34
CA ARG A 174 13.06 -0.46 -0.21
C ARG A 174 11.88 -0.79 0.69
N ALA A 175 11.81 -2.03 1.15
CA ALA A 175 10.86 -2.44 2.18
C ALA A 175 11.07 -1.64 3.46
N ARG A 176 10.01 -0.97 3.89
CA ARG A 176 9.98 -0.15 5.11
C ARG A 176 9.39 -0.96 6.24
N ASP A 177 10.02 -0.93 7.41
CA ASP A 177 9.49 -1.52 8.63
C ASP A 177 8.49 -0.54 9.26
N LEU A 178 7.19 -0.78 9.04
CA LEU A 178 6.12 0.02 9.63
C LEU A 178 5.97 -0.24 11.14
N SER A 179 6.56 -1.31 11.67
CA SER A 179 6.53 -1.55 13.12
C SER A 179 7.23 -0.44 13.89
N GLU A 180 8.25 0.22 13.31
CA GLU A 180 8.86 1.40 13.91
C GLU A 180 7.89 2.59 13.96
N VAL A 181 7.08 2.76 12.91
CA VAL A 181 6.09 3.85 12.81
C VAL A 181 4.98 3.66 13.83
N PHE A 182 4.47 2.43 13.96
CA PHE A 182 3.48 2.06 14.97
C PHE A 182 4.07 1.92 16.38
N GLN A 183 5.39 2.03 16.54
CA GLN A 183 6.12 1.80 17.79
C GLN A 183 5.79 0.43 18.41
N LEU A 184 5.72 -0.61 17.58
CA LEU A 184 5.36 -1.95 18.03
C LEU A 184 6.47 -2.56 18.90
N PRO A 185 6.12 -3.19 20.04
CA PRO A 185 7.06 -4.08 20.69
C PRO A 185 7.41 -5.23 19.74
N THR A 186 8.69 -5.55 19.63
CA THR A 186 9.15 -6.72 18.87
C THR A 186 8.75 -7.99 19.60
N GLY A 187 7.96 -8.85 18.93
CA GLY A 187 7.63 -10.20 19.40
C GLY A 187 6.14 -10.39 19.69
N GLY A 188 5.46 -11.09 18.79
CA GLY A 188 4.09 -11.60 19.02
C GLY A 188 3.21 -11.50 17.77
N LEU A 189 2.95 -12.62 17.11
CA LEU A 189 2.01 -12.69 15.98
C LEU A 189 0.55 -12.54 16.42
N ASP A 190 0.23 -12.86 17.68
CA ASP A 190 -1.16 -13.00 18.16
C ASP A 190 -1.70 -11.75 18.86
N THR A 191 -0.85 -10.77 19.15
CA THR A 191 -1.18 -9.61 20.00
C THR A 191 -1.91 -8.49 19.25
N TRP A 192 -2.01 -8.56 17.92
CA TRP A 192 -2.68 -7.51 17.14
C TRP A 192 -3.24 -8.00 15.80
N ASP A 193 -4.35 -7.37 15.40
CA ASP A 193 -4.99 -7.55 14.10
C ASP A 193 -4.56 -6.45 13.11
N LEU A 194 -4.54 -6.78 11.81
CA LEU A 194 -4.14 -5.87 10.74
C LEU A 194 -5.25 -5.77 9.70
N ALA A 195 -5.77 -4.56 9.52
CA ALA A 195 -6.74 -4.22 8.50
C ALA A 195 -6.06 -3.38 7.42
N VAL A 196 -5.96 -3.91 6.21
CA VAL A 196 -5.40 -3.18 5.07
C VAL A 196 -6.50 -2.90 4.07
N ARG A 197 -6.56 -1.66 3.60
CA ARG A 197 -7.59 -1.24 2.66
C ARG A 197 -7.09 -0.20 1.66
N ARG A 198 -7.57 -0.33 0.42
CA ARG A 198 -7.40 0.70 -0.61
C ARG A 198 -8.20 1.95 -0.24
N GLY A 199 -7.55 3.10 -0.24
CA GLY A 199 -8.19 4.41 -0.07
C GLY A 199 -9.03 4.80 -1.28
N GLU A 200 -9.99 5.70 -1.07
CA GLU A 200 -10.82 6.26 -2.15
C GLU A 200 -10.01 7.11 -3.14
N HIS A 201 -9.07 7.90 -2.62
CA HIS A 201 -8.21 8.77 -3.42
C HIS A 201 -7.03 8.04 -4.09
N ARG A 202 -6.48 8.66 -5.14
CA ARG A 202 -5.37 8.11 -5.94
C ARG A 202 -4.15 7.85 -5.05
N GLY A 203 -3.60 6.64 -5.13
CA GLY A 203 -2.37 6.26 -4.43
C GLY A 203 -2.45 6.12 -2.90
N GLY A 204 -3.63 6.26 -2.29
CA GLY A 204 -3.82 6.17 -0.83
C GLY A 204 -4.13 4.76 -0.35
N THR A 205 -3.43 4.27 0.68
CA THR A 205 -3.71 3.03 1.41
C THR A 205 -3.98 3.34 2.88
N TRP A 206 -4.96 2.66 3.45
CA TRP A 206 -5.19 2.63 4.88
C TRP A 206 -4.68 1.33 5.51
N ILE A 207 -3.96 1.46 6.61
CA ILE A 207 -3.38 0.35 7.37
C ILE A 207 -3.79 0.55 8.83
N GLY A 208 -4.88 -0.11 9.22
CA GLY A 208 -5.36 -0.16 10.59
C GLY A 208 -4.70 -1.28 11.38
N ARG A 209 -4.32 -1.01 12.62
CA ARG A 209 -3.81 -1.97 13.58
C ARG A 209 -4.66 -1.91 14.84
N LEU A 210 -5.10 -3.06 15.33
CA LEU A 210 -5.76 -3.20 16.63
C LEU A 210 -4.83 -3.94 17.57
N ASP A 211 -4.34 -3.27 18.61
CA ASP A 211 -3.60 -3.89 19.71
C ASP A 211 -4.58 -4.55 20.68
N ARG A 212 -4.51 -5.87 20.83
CA ARG A 212 -5.43 -6.63 21.69
C ARG A 212 -5.12 -6.51 23.17
N GLU A 213 -3.89 -6.15 23.53
CA GLU A 213 -3.50 -6.01 24.94
C GLU A 213 -3.92 -4.66 25.49
N SER A 214 -3.58 -3.58 24.77
CA SER A 214 -3.92 -2.21 25.17
C SER A 214 -5.31 -1.76 24.72
N GLY A 215 -5.89 -2.47 23.76
CA GLY A 215 -7.09 -2.09 23.04
C GLY A 215 -6.93 -0.90 22.10
N ARG A 216 -5.73 -0.35 22.00
CA ARG A 216 -5.43 0.81 21.17
C ARG A 216 -5.58 0.47 19.70
N ILE A 217 -6.20 1.37 18.96
CA ILE A 217 -6.31 1.27 17.51
C ILE A 217 -5.44 2.36 16.90
N ASP A 218 -4.59 1.97 15.96
CA ASP A 218 -3.74 2.87 15.19
C ASP A 218 -4.14 2.77 13.73
N LEU A 219 -4.36 3.91 13.07
CA LEU A 219 -4.61 4.00 11.64
C LEU A 219 -3.46 4.73 10.99
N LEU A 220 -2.78 4.05 10.07
CA LEU A 220 -1.76 4.63 9.23
C LEU A 220 -2.30 4.85 7.82
N GLN A 221 -2.25 6.09 7.35
CA GLN A 221 -2.55 6.45 5.99
C GLN A 221 -1.26 6.56 5.18
N SER A 222 -1.08 5.70 4.20
CA SER A 222 0.05 5.76 3.27
C SER A 222 -0.39 6.38 1.95
N HIS A 223 0.31 7.40 1.46
CA HIS A 223 0.03 8.01 0.15
C HIS A 223 1.26 7.94 -0.74
N ILE A 224 1.07 7.61 -2.01
CA ILE A 224 2.09 7.75 -3.04
C ILE A 224 1.83 9.05 -3.79
N VAL A 225 2.73 10.02 -3.63
CA VAL A 225 2.69 11.30 -4.32
C VAL A 225 3.44 11.17 -5.66
N PRO A 226 2.86 11.59 -6.80
CA PRO A 226 3.48 11.45 -8.12
C PRO A 226 4.85 12.15 -8.29
N GLY A 227 5.61 11.67 -9.28
CA GLY A 227 6.99 12.09 -9.56
C GLY A 227 7.22 13.58 -9.82
N PRO A 228 6.31 14.32 -10.50
CA PRO A 228 6.48 15.76 -10.69
C PRO A 228 6.56 16.54 -9.38
N LEU A 229 5.72 16.22 -8.39
CA LEU A 229 5.75 16.83 -7.06
C LEU A 229 7.02 16.46 -6.30
N SER A 230 7.47 15.21 -6.45
CA SER A 230 8.74 14.74 -5.88
C SER A 230 9.93 15.52 -6.43
N ARG A 231 9.95 15.75 -7.75
CA ARG A 231 11.00 16.52 -8.42
C ARG A 231 11.00 17.99 -7.98
N ILE A 232 9.82 18.60 -7.83
CA ILE A 232 9.72 19.97 -7.29
C ILE A 232 10.28 20.00 -5.87
N ALA A 233 9.83 19.07 -5.01
CA ALA A 233 10.28 19.01 -3.62
C ALA A 233 11.81 18.85 -3.53
N GLU A 234 12.40 17.96 -4.31
CA GLU A 234 13.85 17.76 -4.36
C GLU A 234 14.61 18.99 -4.87
N GLN A 235 14.18 19.59 -5.98
CA GLN A 235 14.87 20.75 -6.52
C GLN A 235 14.77 21.96 -5.58
N VAL A 236 13.63 22.14 -4.90
CA VAL A 236 13.46 23.20 -3.90
C VAL A 236 14.37 22.96 -2.71
N THR A 237 14.41 21.74 -2.16
CA THR A 237 15.36 21.38 -1.10
C THR A 237 16.80 21.69 -1.51
N GLN A 238 17.22 21.28 -2.71
CA GLN A 238 18.57 21.57 -3.21
C GLN A 238 18.82 23.07 -3.41
N THR A 239 17.83 23.82 -3.87
CA THR A 239 17.93 25.29 -4.01
C THR A 239 18.17 25.95 -2.66
N ILE A 240 17.43 25.55 -1.62
CA ILE A 240 17.58 26.08 -0.26
C ILE A 240 18.93 25.69 0.35
N LEU A 241 19.32 24.42 0.23
CA LEU A 241 20.59 23.92 0.77
C LEU A 241 21.83 24.49 0.06
N SER A 242 21.68 24.90 -1.20
CA SER A 242 22.75 25.51 -1.99
C SER A 242 22.81 27.03 -1.87
N ALA A 243 21.91 27.64 -1.07
CA ALA A 243 21.91 29.08 -0.86
C ALA A 243 23.22 29.54 -0.20
N ASP A 244 23.65 30.76 -0.52
CA ASP A 244 24.80 31.38 0.14
C ASP A 244 24.55 31.40 1.65
N PRO A 245 25.51 30.99 2.52
CA PRO A 245 25.35 31.09 3.97
C PRO A 245 25.03 32.50 4.49
N SER A 246 25.28 33.53 3.68
CA SER A 246 24.92 34.92 3.96
C SER A 246 23.57 35.38 3.35
N ALA A 247 22.88 34.49 2.64
CA ALA A 247 21.58 34.78 2.04
C ALA A 247 20.52 35.01 3.12
N THR A 248 19.69 36.03 2.92
CA THR A 248 18.54 36.26 3.79
C THR A 248 17.46 35.21 3.54
N LEU A 249 16.66 34.90 4.56
CA LEU A 249 15.51 34.00 4.42
C LEU A 249 14.54 34.46 3.31
N GLU A 250 14.40 35.78 3.11
CA GLU A 250 13.61 36.35 2.01
C GLU A 250 14.16 35.95 0.63
N THR A 251 15.47 35.95 0.46
CA THR A 251 16.13 35.51 -0.77
C THR A 251 15.91 34.02 -1.00
N VAL A 252 16.13 33.20 0.04
CA VAL A 252 15.92 31.75 0.01
C VAL A 252 14.46 31.39 -0.33
N ARG A 253 13.49 32.12 0.22
CA ARG A 253 12.06 31.98 -0.09
C ARG A 253 11.76 32.34 -1.53
N GLY A 254 12.28 33.46 -2.02
CA GLY A 254 12.12 33.90 -3.41
C GLY A 254 12.63 32.86 -4.39
N ASP A 255 13.80 32.28 -4.12
CA ASP A 255 14.41 31.25 -4.95
C ASP A 255 13.63 29.93 -4.90
N ALA A 256 13.19 29.51 -3.72
CA ALA A 256 12.31 28.34 -3.56
C ALA A 256 11.00 28.51 -4.35
N ARG A 257 10.33 29.66 -4.20
CA ARG A 257 9.09 30.00 -4.92
C ARG A 257 9.32 29.96 -6.44
N ALA A 258 10.40 30.59 -6.91
CA ALA A 258 10.74 30.63 -8.33
C ALA A 258 11.02 29.23 -8.89
N THR A 259 11.72 28.36 -8.13
CA THR A 259 11.97 26.97 -8.50
C THR A 259 10.67 26.18 -8.63
N ILE A 260 9.74 26.31 -7.68
CA ILE A 260 8.42 25.66 -7.73
C ILE A 260 7.67 26.08 -8.98
N VAL A 261 7.55 27.38 -9.25
CA VAL A 261 6.81 27.89 -10.42
C VAL A 261 7.48 27.50 -11.73
N ASN A 262 8.81 27.50 -11.81
CA ASN A 262 9.54 27.18 -13.04
C ASN A 262 9.41 25.71 -13.43
N ILE A 263 9.58 24.79 -12.47
CA ILE A 263 9.31 23.35 -12.71
C ILE A 263 7.81 23.17 -12.93
N GLY A 264 7.04 23.88 -12.10
CA GLY A 264 5.62 24.18 -12.13
C GLY A 264 4.93 24.14 -13.48
N ARG A 265 5.39 25.06 -14.32
CA ARG A 265 4.83 25.38 -15.63
C ARG A 265 4.83 24.21 -16.61
N SER A 266 5.68 23.20 -16.38
CA SER A 266 5.78 22.04 -17.26
C SER A 266 4.74 20.95 -16.97
N PHE A 267 4.03 21.03 -15.84
CA PHE A 267 2.99 20.06 -15.48
C PHE A 267 1.62 20.73 -15.37
N GLU A 268 1.41 21.64 -14.42
CA GLU A 268 0.13 22.28 -14.16
C GLU A 268 0.35 23.64 -13.47
N PRO A 269 0.26 24.75 -14.23
CA PRO A 269 0.62 26.08 -13.73
C PRO A 269 -0.14 26.52 -12.48
N ALA A 270 -1.42 26.15 -12.37
CA ALA A 270 -2.25 26.55 -11.23
C ALA A 270 -1.85 25.82 -9.93
N LEU A 271 -1.49 24.53 -10.03
CA LEU A 271 -0.95 23.75 -8.92
C LEU A 271 0.40 24.30 -8.47
N ALA A 272 1.23 24.72 -9.43
CA ALA A 272 2.54 25.29 -9.15
C ALA A 272 2.47 26.59 -8.34
N GLU A 273 1.59 27.52 -8.73
CA GLU A 273 1.41 28.78 -7.98
C GLU A 273 0.88 28.51 -6.57
N LEU A 274 -0.09 27.60 -6.42
CA LEU A 274 -0.62 27.21 -5.11
C LEU A 274 0.45 26.59 -4.20
N LEU A 275 1.28 25.68 -4.73
CA LEU A 275 2.41 25.11 -4.00
C LEU A 275 3.42 26.19 -3.60
N ALA A 276 3.71 27.11 -4.51
CA ALA A 276 4.67 28.17 -4.30
C ALA A 276 4.21 29.13 -3.20
N ASP A 277 2.92 29.48 -3.19
CA ASP A 277 2.32 30.35 -2.18
C ASP A 277 2.25 29.68 -0.79
N GLU A 278 1.91 28.38 -0.71
CA GLU A 278 1.89 27.69 0.59
C GLU A 278 3.29 27.53 1.18
N VAL A 279 4.27 27.16 0.35
CA VAL A 279 5.68 27.05 0.80
C VAL A 279 6.16 28.41 1.26
N ASP A 280 5.87 29.47 0.53
CA ASP A 280 6.22 30.84 0.91
C ASP A 280 5.57 31.25 2.25
N ALA A 281 4.29 30.96 2.44
CA ALA A 281 3.57 31.21 3.69
C ALA A 281 4.18 30.40 4.86
N ARG A 282 4.54 29.14 4.63
CA ARG A 282 5.13 28.27 5.67
C ARG A 282 6.53 28.74 6.06
N LEU A 283 7.36 29.07 5.09
CA LEU A 283 8.70 29.61 5.32
C LEU A 283 8.65 30.99 5.98
N SER A 284 7.61 31.79 5.70
CA SER A 284 7.37 33.07 6.41
C SER A 284 7.16 32.87 7.91
N GLN A 285 6.46 31.80 8.31
CA GLN A 285 6.18 31.52 9.73
C GLN A 285 7.46 31.15 10.50
N LEU A 286 8.44 30.53 9.83
CA LEU A 286 9.74 30.20 10.42
C LEU A 286 10.56 31.45 10.78
N HIS A 287 10.32 32.59 10.11
CA HIS A 287 11.01 33.86 10.35
C HIS A 287 10.88 34.36 11.80
N ALA A 288 9.84 33.94 12.53
CA ALA A 288 9.64 34.32 13.92
C ALA A 288 10.51 33.54 14.93
N SER A 289 11.11 32.42 14.52
CA SER A 289 11.83 31.48 15.39
C SER A 289 13.22 31.08 14.87
N PHE A 290 13.68 31.65 13.76
CA PHE A 290 14.93 31.26 13.12
C PHE A 290 16.13 32.10 13.59
N ASP A 291 17.14 31.45 14.14
CA ASP A 291 18.52 31.96 14.14
C ASP A 291 19.19 31.54 12.82
N ASP A 292 20.05 32.40 12.26
CA ASP A 292 20.66 32.39 10.89
C ASP A 292 21.43 31.12 10.44
N GLY A 293 21.25 29.94 11.04
CA GLY A 293 22.15 28.80 10.86
C GLY A 293 21.58 27.51 10.24
N ASP A 294 20.26 27.29 10.21
CA ASP A 294 19.74 25.94 9.95
C ASP A 294 18.99 25.78 8.62
N LEU A 295 19.67 26.04 7.51
CA LEU A 295 19.14 25.78 6.16
C LEU A 295 18.65 24.34 5.97
N GLN A 296 19.13 23.37 6.76
CA GLN A 296 18.62 21.99 6.71
C GLN A 296 17.19 21.90 7.22
N THR A 297 16.87 22.53 8.35
CA THR A 297 15.49 22.60 8.85
C THR A 297 14.57 23.34 7.87
N VAL A 298 15.01 24.48 7.30
CA VAL A 298 14.25 25.21 6.26
C VAL A 298 13.96 24.33 5.04
N ALA A 299 14.97 23.61 4.55
CA ALA A 299 14.84 22.76 3.38
C ALA A 299 13.95 21.55 3.64
N GLY A 300 14.01 20.97 4.86
CA GLY A 300 13.14 19.90 5.32
C GLY A 300 11.68 20.35 5.40
N ASP A 301 11.42 21.53 5.97
CA ASP A 301 10.08 22.09 6.12
C ASP A 301 9.45 22.48 4.78
N ALA A 302 10.23 23.08 3.87
CA ALA A 302 9.79 23.38 2.51
C ALA A 302 9.40 22.10 1.76
N ARG A 303 10.25 21.06 1.83
CA ARG A 303 9.97 19.74 1.24
C ARG A 303 8.68 19.14 1.81
N ALA A 304 8.53 19.13 3.13
CA ALA A 304 7.35 18.61 3.80
C ALA A 304 6.08 19.39 3.40
N SER A 305 6.17 20.72 3.28
CA SER A 305 5.06 21.57 2.82
C SER A 305 4.63 21.23 1.38
N ILE A 306 5.56 21.13 0.43
CA ILE A 306 5.28 20.75 -0.97
C ILE A 306 4.57 19.40 -1.03
N VAL A 307 5.09 18.41 -0.29
CA VAL A 307 4.52 17.06 -0.23
C VAL A 307 3.13 17.07 0.41
N ASN A 308 2.92 17.82 1.49
CA ASN A 308 1.63 17.93 2.17
C ASN A 308 0.56 18.56 1.29
N VAL A 309 0.90 19.64 0.60
CA VAL A 309 -0.02 20.31 -0.32
C VAL A 309 -0.36 19.37 -1.47
N GLY A 310 0.64 18.68 -2.03
CA GLY A 310 0.42 17.60 -3.01
C GLY A 310 -0.56 16.54 -2.52
N ALA A 311 -0.35 16.02 -1.31
CA ALA A 311 -1.24 15.03 -0.70
C ALA A 311 -2.66 15.57 -0.40
N ARG A 312 -2.78 16.83 0.05
CA ARG A 312 -4.07 17.48 0.30
C ARG A 312 -4.86 17.64 -0.99
N ILE A 313 -4.18 18.02 -2.07
CA ILE A 313 -4.77 18.22 -3.39
C ILE A 313 -5.24 16.90 -4.00
N GLU A 314 -4.46 15.82 -3.84
CA GLU A 314 -4.89 14.47 -4.24
C GLU A 314 -6.14 13.99 -3.47
N ARG A 315 -6.25 14.35 -2.18
CA ARG A 315 -7.43 14.02 -1.36
C ARG A 315 -8.65 14.87 -1.71
N ALA A 316 -8.50 16.18 -1.80
CA ALA A 316 -9.64 17.08 -2.01
C ALA A 316 -10.16 17.06 -3.46
N GLY A 317 -9.40 16.48 -4.39
CA GLY A 317 -9.55 16.77 -5.82
C GLY A 317 -9.11 18.20 -6.11
N PHE A 318 -8.65 18.47 -7.34
CA PHE A 318 -8.21 19.80 -7.72
C PHE A 318 -9.41 20.75 -7.91
N SER A 319 -10.07 21.14 -6.81
CA SER A 319 -11.08 22.19 -6.80
C SER A 319 -10.49 23.43 -6.14
N HIS A 320 -10.32 24.50 -6.93
CA HIS A 320 -9.90 25.81 -6.43
C HIS A 320 -10.89 26.27 -5.36
N GLY A 321 -10.58 26.12 -4.07
CA GLY A 321 -11.37 26.81 -3.05
C GLY A 321 -11.24 26.38 -1.59
N GLN A 322 -10.97 25.11 -1.24
CA GLN A 322 -11.00 24.70 0.16
C GLN A 322 -10.01 23.58 0.48
N LEU A 323 -8.74 23.94 0.69
CA LEU A 323 -7.83 23.06 1.41
C LEU A 323 -7.97 23.38 2.91
N GLY A 324 -8.79 22.61 3.64
CA GLY A 324 -8.94 22.77 5.09
C GLY A 324 -7.62 22.62 5.86
N GLU A 325 -7.59 23.11 7.09
CA GLU A 325 -6.48 22.89 8.04
C GLU A 325 -6.47 21.41 8.47
N ILE A 326 -5.40 20.68 8.14
CA ILE A 326 -5.20 19.32 8.63
C ILE A 326 -4.33 19.41 9.91
N PRO A 327 -4.70 18.77 11.03
CA PRO A 327 -3.93 18.79 12.28
C PRO A 327 -2.49 18.32 12.06
N SER A 328 -1.58 18.89 12.85
CA SER A 328 -0.13 18.66 12.82
C SER A 328 0.26 17.21 12.53
N LEU A 329 0.67 16.98 11.28
CA LEU A 329 1.19 15.75 10.73
C LEU A 329 2.57 15.44 11.33
N LEU A 330 2.78 14.22 11.81
CA LEU A 330 4.13 13.69 12.04
C LEU A 330 4.66 13.18 10.69
N LEU A 331 5.28 14.09 9.93
CA LEU A 331 5.84 13.81 8.61
C LEU A 331 7.23 13.23 8.72
N ARG A 332 7.40 11.99 8.25
CA ARG A 332 8.71 11.42 7.98
C ARG A 332 8.91 11.33 6.47
N VAL A 333 9.55 12.36 5.90
CA VAL A 333 9.99 12.36 4.51
C VAL A 333 11.41 11.79 4.49
N GLU A 334 11.59 10.60 3.94
CA GLU A 334 12.90 9.92 3.94
C GLU A 334 13.65 10.14 2.63
N GLU A 335 14.95 10.47 2.73
CA GLU A 335 15.84 10.70 1.60
C GLU A 335 16.32 9.38 0.95
N PRO A 336 16.55 9.37 -0.37
CA PRO A 336 17.15 8.23 -1.04
C PRO A 336 18.60 8.00 -0.57
N THR A 337 18.94 6.75 -0.30
CA THR A 337 20.33 6.36 -0.02
C THR A 337 21.09 6.22 -1.35
N ALA A 338 22.26 6.86 -1.46
CA ALA A 338 23.07 6.83 -2.69
C ALA A 338 23.46 5.39 -3.09
N GLY A 339 23.28 5.02 -4.36
CA GLY A 339 23.87 3.79 -4.94
C GLY A 339 22.90 2.68 -5.40
N THR A 340 21.60 2.93 -5.45
CA THR A 340 20.61 1.96 -5.99
C THR A 340 19.90 2.61 -7.18
N PRO A 341 19.68 1.93 -8.33
CA PRO A 341 18.86 2.50 -9.42
C PRO A 341 17.46 2.78 -8.87
N THR A 342 17.18 4.07 -8.73
CA THR A 342 16.27 4.60 -7.74
C THR A 342 14.85 4.70 -8.26
N VAL A 343 13.89 4.43 -7.37
CA VAL A 343 12.54 5.00 -7.39
C VAL A 343 12.68 6.52 -7.41
N HIS A 344 12.89 7.11 -8.58
CA HIS A 344 13.07 8.56 -8.73
C HIS A 344 11.74 9.33 -8.84
N ASP A 345 10.60 8.63 -8.88
CA ASP A 345 9.34 9.23 -9.32
C ASP A 345 8.18 9.13 -8.31
N CYS A 346 8.43 8.82 -7.03
CA CYS A 346 7.37 8.97 -6.03
C CYS A 346 7.87 9.18 -4.59
N ILE A 347 7.17 10.05 -3.86
CA ILE A 347 7.32 10.21 -2.42
C ILE A 347 6.21 9.45 -1.72
N VAL A 348 6.56 8.64 -0.72
CA VAL A 348 5.58 8.01 0.15
C VAL A 348 5.43 8.79 1.45
N PHE A 349 4.20 9.17 1.73
CA PHE A 349 3.79 9.85 2.95
C PHE A 349 3.04 8.90 3.88
N HIS A 350 3.27 9.01 5.18
CA HIS A 350 2.59 8.25 6.23
C HIS A 350 1.94 9.20 7.24
N GLN A 351 0.63 9.07 7.48
CA GLN A 351 -0.09 9.74 8.56
C GLN A 351 -0.51 8.73 9.61
N LEU A 352 -0.04 8.86 10.85
CA LEU A 352 -0.48 8.00 11.94
C LEU A 352 -1.51 8.74 12.80
N THR A 353 -2.67 8.10 12.99
CA THR A 353 -3.70 8.54 13.94
C THR A 353 -3.96 7.41 14.93
N SER A 354 -4.02 7.73 16.22
CA SER A 354 -4.35 6.76 17.27
C SER A 354 -5.72 7.06 17.87
N PHE A 355 -6.48 6.01 18.15
CA PHE A 355 -7.85 6.07 18.64
C PHE A 355 -7.94 5.42 20.02
N ALA A 356 -8.88 5.92 20.82
CA ALA A 356 -9.25 5.28 22.08
C ALA A 356 -9.78 3.86 21.83
N PRO A 357 -9.58 2.92 22.77
CA PRO A 357 -10.11 1.57 22.65
C PRO A 357 -11.64 1.57 22.56
N ALA A 358 -12.19 0.69 21.72
CA ALA A 358 -13.61 0.37 21.77
C ALA A 358 -13.90 -0.46 23.03
N GLU A 359 -15.07 -0.26 23.67
CA GLU A 359 -15.51 -1.03 24.84
C GLU A 359 -15.99 -2.45 24.48
N LEU A 360 -15.21 -3.18 23.68
CA LEU A 360 -15.53 -4.53 23.19
C LEU A 360 -14.53 -5.55 23.75
N ASP A 361 -14.92 -6.83 23.73
CA ASP A 361 -13.95 -7.92 23.91
C ASP A 361 -13.05 -8.02 22.68
N LEU A 362 -11.76 -7.76 22.86
CA LEU A 362 -10.78 -7.66 21.78
C LEU A 362 -10.05 -8.96 21.46
N ARG A 363 -10.25 -10.04 22.25
CA ARG A 363 -9.54 -11.32 22.06
C ARG A 363 -9.77 -11.92 20.68
N ALA A 364 -11.01 -11.83 20.19
CA ALA A 364 -11.43 -12.29 18.88
C ALA A 364 -11.88 -11.15 17.96
N ALA A 365 -11.45 -9.91 18.26
CA ALA A 365 -11.84 -8.77 17.47
C ALA A 365 -11.08 -8.67 16.15
N GLN A 366 -11.78 -8.18 15.14
CA GLN A 366 -11.28 -7.80 13.83
C GLN A 366 -11.46 -6.30 13.64
N LEU A 367 -10.46 -5.67 13.04
CA LEU A 367 -10.56 -4.28 12.62
C LEU A 367 -11.01 -4.19 11.16
N LEU A 368 -11.85 -3.19 10.89
CA LEU A 368 -12.28 -2.78 9.57
C LEU A 368 -12.05 -1.28 9.44
N VAL A 369 -11.61 -0.87 8.26
CA VAL A 369 -11.41 0.53 7.88
C VAL A 369 -12.30 0.81 6.68
N SER A 370 -12.92 1.98 6.63
CA SER A 370 -13.64 2.52 5.46
C SER A 370 -12.69 2.90 4.32
N ARG A 371 -13.22 3.20 3.13
CA ARG A 371 -12.39 3.64 1.98
C ARG A 371 -11.85 5.06 2.16
N ASP A 372 -12.64 5.94 2.71
CA ASP A 372 -12.24 7.32 3.05
C ASP A 372 -11.36 7.36 4.31
N GLY A 373 -11.38 6.30 5.13
CA GLY A 373 -10.66 6.20 6.39
C GLY A 373 -11.26 7.04 7.51
N GLU A 374 -12.43 7.65 7.29
CA GLU A 374 -13.14 8.47 8.28
C GLU A 374 -13.87 7.59 9.30
N ARG A 375 -14.21 6.36 8.90
CA ARG A 375 -14.86 5.37 9.75
C ARG A 375 -14.00 4.15 10.02
N LEU A 376 -14.02 3.71 11.27
CA LEU A 376 -13.44 2.44 11.70
C LEU A 376 -14.54 1.58 12.28
N ALA A 377 -14.44 0.26 12.13
CA ALA A 377 -15.30 -0.64 12.89
C ALA A 377 -14.48 -1.74 13.54
N VAL A 378 -14.81 -2.03 14.80
CA VAL A 378 -14.30 -3.18 15.52
C VAL A 378 -15.41 -4.20 15.60
N LEU A 379 -15.12 -5.42 15.14
CA LEU A 379 -16.05 -6.54 15.11
C LEU A 379 -15.51 -7.66 15.99
N SER A 380 -16.22 -7.99 17.06
CA SER A 380 -15.92 -9.14 17.91
C SER A 380 -16.98 -10.21 17.72
N THR A 381 -16.58 -11.47 17.61
CA THR A 381 -17.49 -12.61 17.51
C THR A 381 -17.46 -13.39 18.81
N SER A 382 -18.63 -13.80 19.32
CA SER A 382 -18.74 -14.65 20.50
C SER A 382 -18.05 -15.99 20.29
N ASP A 383 -17.63 -16.62 21.40
CA ASP A 383 -16.98 -17.94 21.38
C ASP A 383 -17.80 -19.02 20.69
N ASP A 384 -19.14 -18.93 20.75
CA ASP A 384 -20.07 -19.85 20.10
C ASP A 384 -20.36 -19.51 18.62
N GLY A 385 -19.79 -18.42 18.09
CA GLY A 385 -19.95 -17.98 16.71
C GLY A 385 -21.35 -17.49 16.36
N ARG A 386 -22.26 -17.36 17.32
CA ARG A 386 -23.69 -17.03 17.08
C ARG A 386 -24.00 -15.55 17.18
N LEU A 387 -23.10 -14.76 17.75
CA LEU A 387 -23.31 -13.34 17.96
C LEU A 387 -22.07 -12.56 17.54
N ALA A 388 -22.26 -11.60 16.63
CA ALA A 388 -21.28 -10.57 16.34
C ALA A 388 -21.65 -9.31 17.14
N SER A 389 -20.70 -8.76 17.89
CA SER A 389 -20.81 -7.43 18.49
C SER A 389 -19.90 -6.46 17.75
N TYR A 390 -20.37 -5.26 17.44
CA TYR A 390 -19.56 -4.27 16.75
C TYR A 390 -19.79 -2.85 17.27
N ALA A 391 -18.78 -2.02 17.12
CA ALA A 391 -18.82 -0.58 17.35
C ALA A 391 -18.15 0.11 16.17
N ILE A 392 -18.68 1.28 15.78
CA ILE A 392 -18.18 2.10 14.68
C ILE A 392 -17.63 3.38 15.28
N TYR A 393 -16.42 3.75 14.92
CA TYR A 393 -15.86 5.07 15.19
C TYR A 393 -16.21 6.00 14.03
N GLU A 394 -16.87 7.11 14.33
CA GLU A 394 -17.23 8.15 13.38
C GLU A 394 -17.36 9.48 14.15
N GLN A 395 -17.06 10.62 13.51
CA GLN A 395 -17.22 11.95 14.13
C GLN A 395 -16.52 12.11 15.50
N SER A 396 -15.36 11.45 15.64
CA SER A 396 -14.53 11.46 16.85
C SER A 396 -15.04 10.65 18.04
N GLU A 397 -16.11 9.87 17.89
CA GLU A 397 -16.72 9.08 18.96
C GLU A 397 -16.98 7.64 18.52
N TRP A 398 -16.96 6.71 19.49
CA TRP A 398 -17.42 5.34 19.27
C TRP A 398 -18.94 5.28 19.41
N SER A 399 -19.60 4.62 18.47
CA SER A 399 -21.02 4.30 18.57
C SER A 399 -21.29 3.37 19.76
N GLU A 400 -22.55 3.34 20.20
CA GLU A 400 -23.02 2.26 21.07
C GLU A 400 -22.74 0.88 20.45
N ILE A 401 -22.46 -0.10 21.31
CA ILE A 401 -22.20 -1.48 20.89
C ILE A 401 -23.48 -2.08 20.33
N ARG A 402 -23.43 -2.46 19.06
CA ARG A 402 -24.52 -3.14 18.36
C ARG A 402 -24.24 -4.63 18.31
N ARG A 403 -25.32 -5.42 18.27
CA ARG A 403 -25.27 -6.87 18.22
C ARG A 403 -25.99 -7.38 16.99
N LEU A 404 -25.34 -8.27 16.25
CA LEU A 404 -25.86 -8.93 15.06
C LEU A 404 -25.93 -10.44 15.35
N PRO A 405 -27.14 -11.03 15.45
CA PRO A 405 -27.26 -12.48 15.50
C PRO A 405 -26.76 -13.07 14.17
N LEU A 406 -25.91 -14.08 14.26
CA LEU A 406 -25.40 -14.83 13.12
C LEU A 406 -26.27 -16.06 12.97
N ASP A 407 -27.13 -16.08 11.96
CA ASP A 407 -28.00 -17.21 11.69
C ASP A 407 -27.17 -18.35 11.09
N ILE A 408 -26.86 -19.35 11.91
CA ILE A 408 -26.05 -20.52 11.51
C ILE A 408 -26.95 -21.66 11.02
N ASP A 409 -28.26 -21.58 11.25
CA ASP A 409 -29.21 -22.65 11.00
C ASP A 409 -30.03 -22.39 9.72
N GLY A 410 -29.49 -22.81 8.57
CA GLY A 410 -30.29 -23.06 7.37
C GLY A 410 -29.86 -22.30 6.11
N GLY A 411 -28.81 -22.79 5.45
CA GLY A 411 -28.54 -22.48 4.04
C GLY A 411 -27.78 -21.18 3.83
N VAL A 412 -26.50 -21.32 3.42
CA VAL A 412 -25.60 -20.31 2.84
C VAL A 412 -25.99 -18.86 3.18
N ALA A 413 -25.54 -18.37 4.35
CA ALA A 413 -25.54 -16.92 4.57
C ALA A 413 -24.78 -16.26 3.42
N THR A 414 -25.49 -15.47 2.59
CA THR A 414 -24.93 -14.87 1.37
C THR A 414 -23.85 -13.83 1.66
N ARG A 415 -23.74 -13.36 2.91
CA ARG A 415 -22.72 -12.44 3.37
C ARG A 415 -22.25 -12.76 4.79
N THR A 416 -20.94 -12.74 5.03
CA THR A 416 -20.37 -12.84 6.38
C THR A 416 -20.62 -11.54 7.16
N PRO A 417 -20.62 -11.55 8.51
CA PRO A 417 -20.71 -10.31 9.31
C PRO A 417 -19.65 -9.28 8.92
N ARG A 418 -18.43 -9.74 8.56
CA ARG A 418 -17.38 -8.88 8.02
C ARG A 418 -17.81 -8.17 6.74
N GLN A 419 -18.45 -8.88 5.80
CA GLN A 419 -18.94 -8.30 4.54
C GLN A 419 -20.11 -7.32 4.77
N LEU A 420 -21.02 -7.64 5.69
CA LEU A 420 -22.12 -6.74 6.05
C LEU A 420 -21.60 -5.45 6.68
N LEU A 421 -20.68 -5.56 7.62
CA LEU A 421 -20.09 -4.42 8.31
C LEU A 421 -19.18 -3.61 7.38
N SER A 422 -18.45 -4.27 6.47
CA SER A 422 -17.69 -3.56 5.44
C SER A 422 -18.59 -2.71 4.56
N ALA A 423 -19.75 -3.21 4.13
CA ALA A 423 -20.70 -2.41 3.36
C ALA A 423 -21.22 -1.22 4.20
N LEU A 424 -21.56 -1.47 5.47
CA LEU A 424 -22.08 -0.44 6.37
C LEU A 424 -21.12 0.73 6.60
N ILE A 425 -19.80 0.49 6.66
CA ILE A 425 -18.82 1.58 6.85
C ILE A 425 -18.43 2.28 5.55
N ASP A 426 -18.81 1.73 4.40
CA ASP A 426 -18.56 2.33 3.08
C ASP A 426 -19.75 3.11 2.51
N ASP A 427 -20.95 2.88 3.07
CA ASP A 427 -22.20 3.59 2.72
C ASP A 427 -22.32 4.91 3.48
#